data_AF-A0A1S8TVF4-F1
#
_entry.id   AF-A0A1S8TVF4-F1
#
_cell.length_a   1.000
_cell.length_b   1.000
_cell.length_c   1.000
_cell.angle_alpha   90.00
_cell.angle_beta   90.00
_cell.angle_gamma   90.00
#
_symmetry.space_group_name_H-M   'P 1'
#
loop_
_entity.id
_entity.type
_entity.pdbx_description
1 polymer ?
#
loop_
_entity_poly.entity_id
_entity_poly.type
_entity_poly.pdbx_seq_one_letter_code
_entity_poly.pdbx_strand_id
1 'polypeptide(L)'
;MARLSDVIEAFIKQLFDENRDKVIFIQRNELADQFRCAPSQINYVLTTRFTYERGYLIESKRGGGGHIAIKQLEYDNSDKREKLISESIGEAMTYHNANALLNHLLESGIIQDRECEIMKIAINDRSLTSAENKNRVRADILKAMMMIILS
;
A
#
# COMPACT_ATOMS: atom_id res chain seq x y z
N MET A 1 -9.40 25.37 9.76
CA MET A 1 -9.20 26.07 8.46
C MET A 1 -8.14 25.29 7.69
N ALA A 2 -8.47 24.80 6.50
CA ALA A 2 -7.49 24.12 5.66
C ALA A 2 -6.49 25.14 5.10
N ARG A 3 -5.19 24.86 5.13
CA ARG A 3 -4.20 25.74 4.50
C ARG A 3 -4.30 25.57 2.99
N LEU A 4 -4.01 26.63 2.24
CA LEU A 4 -4.06 26.60 0.77
C LEU A 4 -3.26 25.44 0.17
N SER A 5 -2.11 25.09 0.76
CA SER A 5 -1.32 23.92 0.36
C SER A 5 -2.07 22.59 0.46
N ASP A 6 -2.87 22.40 1.51
CA ASP A 6 -3.62 21.16 1.72
C ASP A 6 -4.77 21.05 0.71
N VAL A 7 -5.37 22.19 0.33
CA VAL A 7 -6.41 22.24 -0.71
C VAL A 7 -5.83 21.89 -2.09
N ILE A 8 -4.66 22.42 -2.44
CA ILE A 8 -3.97 22.10 -3.69
C ILE A 8 -3.56 20.61 -3.71
N GLU A 9 -3.05 20.09 -2.58
CA GLU A 9 -2.71 18.67 -2.46
C GLU A 9 -3.92 17.76 -2.68
N ALA A 10 -5.05 18.05 -2.04
CA ALA A 10 -6.29 17.28 -2.18
C ALA A 10 -6.80 17.30 -3.63
N PHE A 11 -6.75 18.44 -4.29
CA PHE A 11 -7.12 18.58 -5.69
C PHE A 11 -6.25 17.72 -6.61
N ILE A 12 -4.92 17.79 -6.46
CA ILE A 12 -3.99 16.99 -7.27
C ILE A 12 -4.21 15.49 -7.03
N LYS A 13 -4.54 15.07 -5.80
CA LYS A 13 -4.91 13.68 -5.49
C LYS A 13 -6.21 13.25 -6.18
N GLN A 14 -7.23 14.10 -6.19
CA GLN A 14 -8.48 13.81 -6.90
C GLN A 14 -8.27 13.63 -8.41
N LEU A 15 -7.35 14.37 -9.03
CA LEU A 15 -7.00 14.18 -10.44
C LEU A 15 -6.46 12.76 -10.72
N PHE A 16 -5.80 12.10 -9.76
CA PHE A 16 -5.40 10.70 -9.92
C PHE A 16 -6.59 9.75 -9.86
N ASP A 17 -7.60 10.00 -9.01
CA ASP A 17 -8.80 9.15 -8.91
C ASP A 17 -9.60 9.13 -10.22
N GLU A 18 -9.51 10.23 -10.98
CA GLU A 18 -10.17 10.40 -12.28
C GLU A 18 -9.34 9.83 -13.46
N ASN A 19 -8.05 9.50 -13.24
CA ASN A 19 -7.13 9.02 -14.28
C ASN A 19 -6.63 7.59 -14.01
N ARG A 20 -6.94 6.65 -14.91
CA ARG A 20 -6.52 5.24 -14.75
C ARG A 20 -5.00 5.02 -14.81
N ASP A 21 -4.26 5.91 -15.47
CA ASP A 21 -2.84 5.69 -15.81
C ASP A 21 -1.85 6.11 -14.72
N LYS A 22 -2.31 6.48 -13.51
CA LYS A 22 -1.48 6.90 -12.35
C LYS A 22 -0.42 7.97 -12.67
N VAL A 23 -0.62 8.71 -13.76
CA VAL A 23 0.19 9.82 -14.22
C VAL A 23 -0.77 10.94 -14.57
N ILE A 24 -0.49 12.14 -14.05
CA ILE A 24 -1.24 13.35 -14.39
C ILE A 24 -0.29 14.39 -14.94
N PHE A 25 -0.82 15.21 -15.85
CA PHE A 25 -0.10 16.32 -16.45
C PHE A 25 -0.78 17.60 -16.01
N ILE A 26 -0.01 18.51 -15.41
CA ILE A 26 -0.51 19.80 -14.96
C ILE A 26 0.32 20.94 -15.53
N GLN A 27 -0.31 22.10 -15.70
CA GLN A 27 0.40 23.34 -15.95
C GLN A 27 0.46 24.19 -14.69
N ARG A 28 1.65 24.66 -14.34
CA ARG A 28 1.89 25.42 -13.11
C ARG A 28 1.12 26.73 -13.08
N ASN A 29 1.08 27.43 -14.21
CA ASN A 29 0.42 28.73 -14.30
C ASN A 29 -1.11 28.58 -14.24
N GLU A 30 -1.67 27.59 -14.94
CA GLU A 30 -3.11 27.31 -14.89
C GLU A 30 -3.58 26.97 -13.48
N LEU A 31 -2.84 26.11 -12.76
CA LEU A 31 -3.14 25.80 -11.35
C LEU A 31 -3.00 27.03 -10.46
N ALA A 32 -1.96 27.83 -10.65
CA ALA A 32 -1.74 29.05 -9.88
C ALA A 32 -2.90 30.03 -10.06
N ASP A 33 -3.38 30.22 -11.29
CA ASP A 33 -4.52 31.07 -11.63
C ASP A 33 -5.84 30.52 -11.04
N GLN A 34 -6.07 29.21 -11.14
CA GLN A 34 -7.25 28.54 -10.57
C GLN A 34 -7.35 28.74 -9.05
N PHE A 35 -6.23 28.58 -8.34
CA PHE A 35 -6.17 28.75 -6.89
C PHE A 35 -5.87 30.20 -6.45
N ARG A 36 -5.78 31.14 -7.41
CA ARG A 36 -5.47 32.56 -7.19
C ARG A 36 -4.23 32.77 -6.31
N CYS A 37 -3.16 32.03 -6.62
CA CYS A 37 -1.92 32.04 -5.87
C CYS A 37 -0.70 32.21 -6.78
N ALA A 38 0.48 32.47 -6.21
CA ALA A 38 1.70 32.60 -6.99
C ALA A 38 2.18 31.22 -7.51
N PRO A 39 2.82 31.14 -8.70
CA PRO A 39 3.37 29.88 -9.22
C PRO A 39 4.38 29.20 -8.29
N SER A 40 5.05 29.95 -7.41
CA SER A 40 5.94 29.43 -6.36
C SER A 40 5.19 28.59 -5.33
N GLN A 41 3.91 28.87 -5.06
CA GLN A 41 3.07 28.09 -4.16
C GLN A 41 2.84 26.67 -4.69
N ILE A 42 2.62 26.54 -6.00
CA ILE A 42 2.49 25.22 -6.66
C ILE A 42 3.80 24.45 -6.52
N ASN A 43 4.93 25.09 -6.79
CA ASN A 43 6.25 24.47 -6.59
C ASN A 43 6.45 24.01 -5.14
N TYR A 44 6.09 24.84 -4.16
CA TYR A 44 6.20 24.48 -2.75
C TYR A 44 5.37 23.23 -2.40
N VAL A 45 4.13 23.14 -2.89
CA VAL A 45 3.28 21.95 -2.68
C VAL A 45 3.91 20.72 -3.33
N LEU A 46 4.38 20.83 -4.56
CA LEU A 46 5.02 19.72 -5.28
C LEU A 46 6.28 19.23 -4.57
N THR A 47 7.16 20.13 -4.14
CA THR A 47 8.44 19.74 -3.51
C THR A 47 8.29 19.27 -2.06
N THR A 48 7.16 19.53 -1.40
CA THR A 48 6.94 19.13 0.01
C THR A 48 5.95 17.99 0.19
N ARG A 49 4.98 17.83 -0.72
CA ARG A 49 3.89 16.83 -0.60
C ARG A 49 3.99 15.70 -1.61
N PHE A 50 4.59 15.94 -2.78
CA PHE A 50 4.68 14.98 -3.88
C PHE A 50 6.16 14.59 -4.11
N THR A 51 6.82 14.13 -3.06
CA THR A 51 8.22 13.70 -3.09
C THR A 51 8.34 12.21 -3.44
N TYR A 52 9.55 11.80 -3.84
CA TYR A 52 9.88 10.39 -4.06
C TYR A 52 9.57 9.53 -2.83
N GLU A 53 9.98 9.99 -1.65
CA GLU A 53 9.71 9.33 -0.35
C GLU A 53 8.22 9.16 -0.04
N ARG A 54 7.35 10.00 -0.63
CA ARG A 54 5.90 9.96 -0.47
C ARG A 54 5.20 9.22 -1.61
N GLY A 55 5.96 8.58 -2.51
CA GLY A 55 5.40 7.79 -3.62
C GLY A 55 5.08 8.59 -4.86
N TYR A 56 5.81 9.66 -5.13
CA TYR A 56 5.59 10.46 -6.33
C TYR A 56 6.91 10.75 -7.06
N LEU A 57 6.88 10.63 -8.38
CA LEU A 57 7.94 11.08 -9.27
C LEU A 57 7.44 12.30 -10.05
N ILE A 58 8.21 13.38 -10.03
CA ILE A 58 7.87 14.63 -10.72
C ILE A 58 8.88 14.88 -11.84
N GLU A 59 8.38 15.13 -13.04
CA GLU A 59 9.17 15.55 -14.19
C GLU A 59 8.64 16.87 -14.74
N SER A 60 9.53 17.81 -15.06
CA SER A 60 9.14 19.11 -15.62
C SER A 60 9.70 19.27 -17.03
N LYS A 61 8.85 19.61 -17.99
CA LYS A 61 9.26 20.02 -19.33
C LYS A 61 9.21 21.54 -19.46
N ARG A 62 10.31 22.18 -19.87
CA ARG A 62 10.40 23.64 -20.07
C ARG A 62 10.25 24.00 -21.56
N GLY A 63 9.58 25.12 -21.87
CA GLY A 63 9.31 25.60 -23.24
C GLY A 63 7.89 26.16 -23.40
N GLY A 64 7.49 26.53 -24.63
CA GLY A 64 6.20 27.17 -24.98
C GLY A 64 4.93 26.31 -24.81
N GLY A 65 5.00 25.26 -24.01
CA GLY A 65 3.93 24.33 -23.66
C GLY A 65 4.35 23.46 -22.46
N GLY A 66 5.10 24.07 -21.54
CA GLY A 66 5.69 23.37 -20.41
C GLY A 66 4.64 22.82 -19.46
N HIS A 67 4.79 21.56 -19.09
CA HIS A 67 3.94 20.88 -18.13
C HIS A 67 4.79 20.19 -17.07
N ILE A 68 4.14 19.84 -15.97
CA ILE A 68 4.69 19.01 -14.91
C ILE A 68 3.94 17.68 -14.99
N ALA A 69 4.69 16.61 -15.23
CA ALA A 69 4.18 15.25 -15.09
C ALA A 69 4.37 14.83 -13.64
N ILE A 70 3.28 14.45 -12.98
CA ILE A 70 3.31 13.86 -11.65
C ILE A 70 2.89 12.41 -11.80
N LYS A 71 3.81 11.50 -11.55
CA LYS A 71 3.55 10.07 -11.55
C LYS A 71 3.40 9.61 -10.11
N GLN A 72 2.25 9.05 -9.78
CA GLN A 72 2.12 8.28 -8.56
C GLN A 72 2.91 6.99 -8.75
N LEU A 73 4.00 6.87 -8.01
CA LEU A 73 4.70 5.60 -7.90
C LEU A 73 3.73 4.65 -7.20
N GLU A 74 3.43 3.54 -7.85
CA GLU A 74 2.86 2.42 -7.13
C GLU A 74 3.89 2.01 -6.10
N TYR A 75 3.70 2.42 -4.85
CA TYR A 75 4.26 1.69 -3.71
C TYR A 75 3.50 0.37 -3.64
N ASP A 76 3.85 -0.49 -4.58
CA ASP A 76 3.48 -1.89 -4.76
C ASP A 76 4.17 -2.72 -3.65
N ASN A 77 3.95 -2.30 -2.41
CA ASN A 77 4.44 -2.97 -1.20
C ASN A 77 3.31 -3.72 -0.51
N SER A 78 2.03 -3.41 -0.77
CA SER A 78 0.90 -4.25 -0.37
C SER A 78 0.70 -5.37 -1.39
N ASP A 79 0.67 -5.06 -2.69
CA ASP A 79 0.27 -6.03 -3.71
C ASP A 79 1.39 -7.02 -4.02
N LYS A 80 2.67 -6.59 -4.10
CA LYS A 80 3.81 -7.53 -4.07
C LYS A 80 3.90 -8.32 -2.78
N ARG A 81 3.62 -7.73 -1.61
CA ARG A 81 3.71 -8.44 -0.33
C ARG A 81 2.61 -9.48 -0.20
N GLU A 82 1.39 -9.12 -0.56
CA GLU A 82 0.25 -10.03 -0.68
C GLU A 82 0.56 -11.14 -1.69
N LYS A 83 1.13 -10.80 -2.85
CA LYS A 83 1.53 -11.78 -3.85
C LYS A 83 2.62 -12.73 -3.33
N LEU A 84 3.67 -12.23 -2.68
CA LEU A 84 4.74 -13.05 -2.09
C LEU A 84 4.24 -13.93 -0.94
N ILE A 85 3.37 -13.40 -0.08
CA ILE A 85 2.72 -14.15 1.01
C ILE A 85 1.83 -15.24 0.40
N SER A 86 1.04 -14.90 -0.61
CA SER A 86 0.12 -15.84 -1.27
C SER A 86 0.88 -16.93 -2.02
N GLU A 87 1.98 -16.61 -2.69
CA GLU A 87 2.88 -17.56 -3.36
C GLU A 87 3.59 -18.48 -2.35
N SER A 88 3.98 -17.95 -1.19
CA SER A 88 4.68 -18.73 -0.15
C SER A 88 3.77 -19.69 0.61
N ILE A 89 2.53 -19.26 0.92
CA ILE A 89 1.55 -20.07 1.67
C ILE A 89 0.75 -20.99 0.73
N GLY A 90 0.48 -20.54 -0.50
CA GLY A 90 -0.32 -21.25 -1.49
C GLY A 90 -1.83 -21.20 -1.22
N GLU A 91 -2.60 -21.97 -1.99
CA GLU A 91 -4.08 -22.02 -1.92
C GLU A 91 -4.61 -22.88 -0.76
N ALA A 92 -3.82 -23.81 -0.25
CA ALA A 92 -4.23 -24.72 0.81
C ALA A 92 -3.03 -25.17 1.64
N MET A 93 -3.20 -25.19 2.96
CA MET A 93 -2.13 -25.57 3.89
C MET A 93 -2.64 -26.55 4.94
N THR A 94 -1.91 -27.64 5.17
CA THR A 94 -2.20 -28.59 6.25
C THR A 94 -1.86 -27.96 7.61
N TYR A 95 -2.48 -28.46 8.68
CA TYR A 95 -2.16 -27.98 10.02
C TYR A 95 -0.69 -28.22 10.39
N HIS A 96 -0.10 -29.35 9.94
CA HIS A 96 1.31 -29.67 10.17
C HIS A 96 2.23 -28.61 9.55
N ASN A 97 2.04 -28.27 8.28
CA ASN A 97 2.87 -27.28 7.59
C ASN A 97 2.70 -25.88 8.19
N ALA A 98 1.46 -25.52 8.56
CA ALA A 98 1.20 -24.26 9.23
C ALA A 98 1.90 -24.17 10.59
N ASN A 99 1.90 -25.25 11.38
CA ASN A 99 2.64 -25.29 12.65
C ASN A 99 4.13 -25.11 12.45
N ALA A 100 4.71 -25.76 11.43
CA ALA A 100 6.13 -25.59 11.10
C ALA A 100 6.46 -24.14 10.73
N LEU A 101 5.61 -23.48 9.91
CA LEU A 101 5.75 -22.07 9.58
C LEU A 101 5.70 -21.17 10.83
N LEU A 102 4.69 -21.35 11.69
CA LEU A 102 4.53 -20.54 12.90
C LEU A 102 5.69 -20.74 13.89
N ASN A 103 6.18 -21.97 14.04
CA ASN A 103 7.35 -22.23 14.88
C ASN A 103 8.60 -21.56 14.32
N HIS A 104 8.81 -21.58 13.00
CA HIS A 104 9.93 -20.86 12.38
C HIS A 104 9.83 -19.35 12.59
N LEU A 105 8.63 -18.76 12.51
CA LEU A 105 8.42 -17.34 12.81
C LEU A 105 8.70 -17.01 14.28
N LEU A 106 8.35 -17.91 15.20
CA LEU A 106 8.65 -17.78 16.62
C LEU A 106 10.16 -17.86 16.88
N GLU A 107 10.84 -18.87 16.32
CA GLU A 107 12.29 -19.07 16.46
C GLU A 107 13.10 -17.91 15.87
N SER A 108 12.61 -17.30 14.79
CA SER A 108 13.22 -16.11 14.18
C SER A 108 12.89 -14.80 14.91
N GLY A 109 12.07 -14.84 15.96
CA GLY A 109 11.69 -13.67 16.74
C GLY A 109 10.74 -12.70 16.02
N ILE A 110 10.11 -13.14 14.93
CA ILE A 110 9.15 -12.33 14.17
C ILE A 110 7.81 -12.24 14.93
N ILE A 111 7.46 -13.29 15.66
CA ILE A 111 6.30 -13.34 16.56
C ILE A 111 6.71 -13.80 17.95
N GLN A 112 5.91 -13.46 18.96
CA GLN A 112 6.08 -13.88 20.35
C GLN A 112 5.35 -15.19 20.64
N ASP A 113 5.73 -15.89 21.72
CA ASP A 113 5.10 -17.17 22.14
C ASP A 113 3.57 -17.06 22.18
N ARG A 114 3.06 -15.98 22.78
CA ARG A 114 1.62 -15.74 22.90
C ARG A 114 0.94 -15.62 21.54
N GLU A 115 1.56 -14.94 20.59
CA GLU A 115 1.00 -14.76 19.24
C GLU A 115 1.00 -16.10 18.50
N CYS A 116 2.09 -16.84 18.58
CA CYS A 116 2.21 -18.18 18.00
C CYS A 116 1.09 -19.11 18.50
N GLU A 117 0.85 -19.17 19.81
CA GLU A 117 -0.20 -20.03 20.38
C GLU A 117 -1.62 -19.59 19.97
N ILE A 118 -1.89 -18.28 19.90
CA ILE A 118 -3.18 -17.76 19.41
C ILE A 118 -3.40 -18.19 17.95
N MET A 119 -2.37 -18.01 17.10
CA MET A 119 -2.44 -18.35 15.68
C MET A 119 -2.65 -19.85 15.47
N LYS A 120 -1.94 -20.70 16.22
CA LYS A 120 -2.09 -22.17 16.17
C LYS A 120 -3.49 -22.63 16.52
N ILE A 121 -4.10 -22.02 17.55
CA ILE A 121 -5.47 -22.33 17.96
C ILE A 121 -6.46 -21.88 16.89
N ALA A 122 -6.30 -20.68 16.32
CA ALA A 122 -7.22 -20.14 15.31
C ALA A 122 -7.33 -21.03 14.06
N ILE A 123 -6.23 -21.66 13.65
CA ILE A 123 -6.16 -22.48 12.42
C ILE A 123 -6.29 -23.99 12.65
N ASN A 124 -6.49 -24.42 13.90
CA ASN A 124 -6.58 -25.84 14.25
C ASN A 124 -7.81 -26.51 13.60
N ASP A 125 -7.72 -27.80 13.29
CA ASP A 125 -8.84 -28.58 12.72
C ASP A 125 -10.10 -28.58 13.59
N ARG A 126 -9.94 -28.43 14.91
CA ARG A 126 -11.03 -28.31 15.90
C ARG A 126 -11.69 -26.93 15.89
N SER A 127 -10.96 -25.90 15.50
CA SER A 127 -11.47 -24.52 15.38
C SER A 127 -12.18 -24.31 14.03
N LEU A 128 -11.77 -25.06 13.01
CA LEU A 128 -12.33 -25.00 11.66
C LEU A 128 -13.33 -26.13 11.38
N THR A 129 -14.10 -26.59 12.39
CA THR A 129 -15.02 -27.73 12.25
C THR A 129 -16.13 -27.52 11.25
N SER A 130 -16.61 -26.28 11.08
CA SER A 130 -17.66 -25.92 10.13
C SER A 130 -17.15 -25.66 8.71
N ALA A 131 -15.83 -25.65 8.49
CA ALA A 131 -15.26 -25.37 7.18
C ALA A 131 -15.31 -26.62 6.28
N GLU A 132 -15.89 -26.49 5.08
CA GLU A 132 -15.90 -27.57 4.08
C GLU A 132 -14.47 -27.97 3.65
N ASN A 133 -13.59 -26.98 3.48
CA ASN A 133 -12.17 -27.20 3.19
C ASN A 133 -11.29 -26.48 4.21
N LYS A 134 -10.95 -27.19 5.28
CA LYS A 134 -10.13 -26.67 6.39
C LYS A 134 -8.77 -26.17 5.94
N ASN A 135 -8.15 -26.84 4.97
CA ASN A 135 -6.80 -26.47 4.51
C ASN A 135 -6.80 -25.14 3.73
N ARG A 136 -7.86 -24.88 2.96
CA ARG A 136 -8.03 -23.61 2.25
C ARG A 136 -8.29 -22.45 3.21
N VAL A 137 -9.28 -22.62 4.09
CA VAL A 137 -9.59 -21.61 5.11
C VAL A 137 -8.38 -21.29 6.00
N ARG A 138 -7.60 -22.32 6.35
CA ARG A 138 -6.33 -22.13 7.07
C ARG A 138 -5.34 -21.26 6.30
N ALA A 139 -5.16 -21.51 5.01
CA ALA A 139 -4.27 -20.71 4.17
C ALA A 139 -4.74 -19.24 4.13
N ASP A 140 -6.04 -19.00 3.95
CA ASP A 140 -6.59 -17.65 3.91
C ASP A 140 -6.39 -16.88 5.23
N ILE A 141 -6.65 -17.53 6.37
CA ILE A 141 -6.42 -16.96 7.71
C ILE A 141 -4.93 -16.62 7.89
N LEU A 142 -4.03 -17.53 7.52
CA LEU A 142 -2.58 -17.29 7.65
C LEU A 142 -2.12 -16.13 6.77
N LYS A 143 -2.57 -16.05 5.51
CA LYS A 143 -2.24 -14.92 4.61
C LYS A 143 -2.65 -13.59 5.24
N ALA A 144 -3.88 -13.52 5.77
CA ALA A 144 -4.38 -12.33 6.44
C ALA A 144 -3.56 -11.95 7.68
N MET A 145 -3.17 -12.94 8.49
CA MET A 145 -2.30 -12.69 9.65
C MET A 145 -0.91 -12.21 9.23
N MET A 146 -0.30 -12.80 8.19
CA MET A 146 1.02 -12.40 7.70
C MET A 146 1.05 -10.97 7.17
N MET A 147 -0.07 -10.46 6.63
CA MET A 147 -0.17 -9.06 6.22
C MET A 147 0.05 -8.09 7.39
N ILE A 148 -0.33 -8.49 8.61
CA ILE A 148 -0.15 -7.70 9.83
C ILE A 148 1.22 -7.97 10.46
N ILE A 149 1.63 -9.24 10.56
CA ILE A 149 2.93 -9.59 11.18
C ILE A 149 4.10 -8.98 10.41
N LEU A 150 4.00 -8.92 9.08
CA LEU A 150 5.04 -8.37 8.22
C LEU A 150 4.78 -6.91 7.87
N SER A 151 3.87 -6.21 8.58
CA SER A 151 3.48 -4.82 8.28
C SER A 151 4.59 -3.82 8.59
#